data_AF-A0A1H0NPZ5-F1
#
_entry.id   AF-A0A1H0NPZ5-F1
#
_cell.length_a   1.000
_cell.length_b   1.000
_cell.length_c   1.000
_cell.angle_alpha   90.00
_cell.angle_beta   90.00
_cell.angle_gamma   90.00
#
_symmetry.space_group_name_H-M   'P 1'
#
loop_
_entity.id
_entity.type
_entity.pdbx_description
1 polymer ?
#
loop_
_entity_poly.entity_id
_entity_poly.type
_entity_poly.pdbx_seq_one_letter_code
_entity_poly.pdbx_strand_id
1 'polypeptide(L)'
;MKAEVALMPMVHTPAGALGLMTSFEVGGAVFQVPRPLHQVQGSVVVTPDIEVDESGRALSLRLDRWLVMRVEGKRQLPMRLVDMATATRAAREFLDDPGIGWGSAEAELESWAMAWVERANAAEGGGR
;
A
#
# COMPACT_ATOMS: atom_id res chain seq x y z
N MET A 1 -16.51 24.95 11.10
CA MET A 1 -15.26 24.40 10.55
C MET A 1 -15.62 23.66 9.28
N LYS A 2 -15.24 24.14 8.09
CA LYS A 2 -15.51 23.42 6.82
C LYS A 2 -14.32 22.51 6.55
N ALA A 3 -14.54 21.21 6.46
CA ALA A 3 -13.51 20.28 6.01
C ALA A 3 -13.25 20.53 4.53
N GLU A 4 -12.06 21.00 4.19
CA GLU A 4 -11.61 21.17 2.82
C GLU A 4 -11.03 19.84 2.35
N VAL A 5 -11.68 19.19 1.38
CA VAL A 5 -11.18 17.94 0.79
C VAL A 5 -10.12 18.34 -0.25
N ALA A 6 -8.86 18.36 0.18
CA ALA A 6 -7.74 18.48 -0.75
C ALA A 6 -7.56 17.16 -1.51
N LEU A 7 -8.18 17.06 -2.69
CA LEU A 7 -7.87 16.00 -3.65
C LEU A 7 -6.41 16.19 -4.07
N MET A 8 -5.51 15.30 -3.63
CA MET A 8 -4.13 15.32 -4.11
C MET A 8 -4.12 15.03 -5.62
N PRO A 9 -3.36 15.78 -6.42
CA PRO A 9 -3.36 15.59 -7.87
C PRO A 9 -2.87 14.18 -8.21
N MET A 10 -3.75 13.39 -8.79
CA MET A 10 -3.40 12.12 -9.42
C MET A 10 -2.65 12.42 -10.72
N VAL A 11 -1.42 11.93 -10.83
CA VAL A 11 -0.65 12.06 -12.08
C VAL A 11 -0.87 10.80 -12.92
N HIS A 12 -1.38 10.96 -14.13
CA HIS A 12 -1.46 9.86 -15.09
C HIS A 12 -0.09 9.66 -15.73
N THR A 13 0.48 8.47 -15.59
CA THR A 13 1.67 8.10 -16.37
C THR A 13 1.24 7.44 -17.69
N PRO A 14 2.04 7.53 -18.77
CA PRO A 14 1.75 6.88 -20.06
C PRO A 14 1.57 5.36 -19.98
N ALA A 15 2.03 4.72 -18.90
CA ALA A 15 1.92 3.28 -18.66
C ALA A 15 0.62 2.87 -17.93
N GLY A 16 -0.33 3.79 -17.71
CA GLY A 16 -1.56 3.53 -16.94
C GLY A 16 -1.35 3.43 -15.43
N ALA A 17 -0.13 3.66 -14.92
CA ALA A 17 0.11 3.79 -13.49
C ALA A 17 -0.37 5.17 -13.01
N LEU A 18 -1.13 5.17 -11.91
CA LEU A 18 -1.51 6.38 -11.20
C LEU A 18 -0.35 6.78 -10.29
N GLY A 19 0.01 8.05 -10.25
CA GLY A 19 0.96 8.60 -9.30
C GLY A 19 0.23 9.33 -8.18
N LEU A 20 0.45 8.96 -6.92
CA LEU A 20 0.05 9.77 -5.77
C LEU A 20 1.26 10.58 -5.30
N MET A 21 1.15 11.91 -5.31
CA MET A 21 2.16 12.74 -4.67
C MET A 21 2.11 12.52 -3.16
N THR A 22 3.20 12.02 -2.60
CA THR A 22 3.33 11.74 -1.16
C THR A 22 4.41 12.64 -0.58
N SER A 23 4.10 13.27 0.55
CA SER A 23 5.00 14.19 1.24
C SER A 23 5.83 13.43 2.27
N PHE A 24 7.14 13.66 2.28
CA PHE A 24 8.06 13.09 3.26
C PHE A 24 8.96 14.18 3.83
N GLU A 25 9.22 14.13 5.13
CA GLU A 25 10.19 15.00 5.77
C GLU A 25 11.57 14.34 5.77
N VAL A 26 12.57 15.06 5.26
CA VAL A 26 13.96 14.60 5.13
C VAL A 26 14.87 15.78 5.43
N GLY A 27 15.67 15.69 6.48
CA GLY A 27 16.64 16.70 6.87
C GLY A 27 16.02 18.06 7.17
N GLY A 28 14.78 18.09 7.66
CA GLY A 28 14.00 19.31 7.92
C GLY A 28 13.38 19.96 6.68
N ALA A 29 13.46 19.31 5.51
CA ALA A 29 12.77 19.74 4.29
C ALA A 29 11.66 18.76 3.91
N VAL A 30 10.58 19.26 3.31
CA VAL A 30 9.46 18.43 2.82
C VAL A 30 9.65 18.14 1.34
N PHE A 31 9.82 16.87 1.00
CA PHE A 31 9.91 16.37 -0.37
C PHE A 31 8.56 15.83 -0.82
N GLN A 32 8.17 16.18 -2.05
CA GLN A 32 7.00 15.62 -2.71
C GLN A 32 7.47 14.56 -3.71
N VAL A 33 7.21 13.29 -3.41
CA VAL A 33 7.65 12.17 -4.24
C VAL A 33 6.45 11.58 -4.98
N PRO A 34 6.52 11.42 -6.32
CA PRO A 34 5.52 10.66 -7.04
C PRO A 34 5.65 9.19 -6.66
N ARG A 35 4.61 8.64 -6.05
CA ARG A 35 4.56 7.22 -5.68
C ARG A 35 3.94 6.40 -6.80
N PRO A 36 4.65 5.41 -7.40
CA PRO A 36 4.07 4.54 -8.42
C PRO A 36 2.93 3.71 -7.83
N LEU A 37 1.76 3.71 -8.48
CA LEU A 37 0.62 2.88 -8.10
C LEU A 37 0.18 2.00 -9.26
N HIS A 38 -0.14 0.75 -8.95
CA HIS A 38 -0.84 -0.15 -9.83
C HIS A 38 -2.26 -0.37 -9.29
N GLN A 39 -3.28 -0.02 -10.07
CA GLN A 39 -4.67 -0.16 -9.67
C GLN A 39 -5.07 -1.64 -9.67
N VAL A 40 -5.67 -2.09 -8.57
CA VAL A 40 -6.24 -3.45 -8.46
C VAL A 40 -7.72 -3.42 -8.83
N GLN A 41 -8.52 -2.65 -8.09
CA GLN A 41 -9.95 -2.47 -8.30
C GLN A 41 -10.45 -1.24 -7.55
N GLY A 42 -11.30 -0.43 -8.18
CA GLY A 42 -11.84 0.78 -7.56
C GLY A 42 -10.73 1.70 -7.05
N SER A 43 -10.80 2.09 -5.77
CA SER A 43 -9.79 2.92 -5.11
C SER A 43 -8.64 2.14 -4.44
N VAL A 44 -8.55 0.82 -4.67
CA VAL A 44 -7.48 -0.03 -4.14
C VAL A 44 -6.32 -0.14 -5.12
N VAL A 45 -5.11 0.06 -4.61
CA VAL A 45 -3.86 0.07 -5.35
C VAL A 45 -2.79 -0.75 -4.63
N VAL A 46 -1.82 -1.25 -5.40
CA VAL A 46 -0.54 -1.75 -4.88
C VAL A 46 0.59 -0.80 -5.24
N THR A 47 1.55 -0.67 -4.35
CA THR A 47 2.64 0.31 -4.49
C THR A 47 3.89 -0.12 -3.74
N PRO A 48 5.10 0.19 -4.23
CA PRO A 48 6.32 -0.07 -3.48
C PRO A 48 6.35 0.72 -2.17
N ASP A 49 7.00 0.16 -1.16
CA ASP A 49 7.24 0.83 0.11
C ASP A 49 8.22 2.00 -0.10
N ILE A 50 8.05 3.08 0.66
CA ILE A 50 8.95 4.24 0.64
C ILE A 50 9.46 4.41 2.06
N GLU A 51 10.76 4.35 2.21
CA GLU A 51 11.42 4.54 3.50
C GLU A 51 12.24 5.81 3.50
N VAL A 52 12.20 6.51 4.63
CA VAL A 52 13.25 7.47 4.99
C VAL A 52 14.30 6.69 5.77
N ASP A 53 15.57 6.86 5.44
CA ASP A 53 16.66 6.24 6.17
C ASP A 53 16.69 6.67 7.64
N GLU A 54 17.38 5.91 8.50
CA GLU A 54 17.45 6.21 9.94
C GLU A 54 18.02 7.60 10.25
N SER A 55 18.89 8.10 9.36
CA SER A 55 19.48 9.44 9.51
C SER A 55 18.53 10.57 9.10
N GLY A 56 17.37 10.24 8.52
CA GLY A 56 16.39 11.21 8.07
C GLY A 56 16.86 12.02 6.85
N ARG A 57 17.84 11.55 6.08
CA ARG A 57 18.51 12.31 5.00
C ARG A 57 18.32 11.72 3.60
N ALA A 58 17.82 10.49 3.50
CA ALA A 58 17.62 9.81 2.23
C ALA A 58 16.24 9.16 2.15
N LEU A 59 15.62 9.26 0.97
CA LEU A 59 14.41 8.53 0.61
C LEU A 59 14.78 7.35 -0.29
N SER A 60 14.26 6.17 0.03
CA SER A 60 14.45 4.95 -0.76
C SER A 60 13.10 4.38 -1.18
N LEU A 61 12.92 4.18 -2.48
CA LEU A 61 11.80 3.41 -3.04
C LEU A 61 12.16 1.92 -3.03
N ARG A 62 11.48 1.13 -2.20
CA ARG A 62 11.74 -0.29 -1.98
C ARG A 62 10.95 -1.12 -2.98
N LEU A 63 11.60 -1.58 -4.05
CA LEU A 63 10.98 -2.44 -5.07
C LEU A 63 10.89 -3.91 -4.63
N ASP A 64 11.58 -4.25 -3.55
CA ASP A 64 11.56 -5.53 -2.84
C ASP A 64 10.43 -5.63 -1.81
N ARG A 65 9.58 -4.59 -1.72
CA ARG A 65 8.54 -4.51 -0.72
C ARG A 65 7.34 -3.72 -1.20
N TRP A 66 6.18 -4.35 -1.15
CA TRP A 66 4.93 -3.86 -1.71
C TRP A 66 3.85 -3.76 -0.65
N LEU A 67 3.06 -2.70 -0.75
CA LEU A 67 1.94 -2.39 0.14
C LEU A 67 0.62 -2.46 -0.63
N VAL A 68 -0.45 -2.83 0.08
CA VAL A 68 -1.84 -2.69 -0.38
C VAL A 68 -2.45 -1.46 0.27
N MET A 69 -2.98 -0.54 -0.53
CA MET A 69 -3.52 0.73 -0.06
C MET A 69 -4.89 1.03 -0.67
N ARG A 70 -5.75 1.67 0.11
CA ARG A 70 -6.92 2.39 -0.38
C ARG A 70 -6.57 3.87 -0.50
N VAL A 71 -6.68 4.40 -1.71
CA VAL A 71 -6.36 5.80 -2.01
C VAL A 71 -7.31 6.74 -1.25
N GLU A 72 -8.60 6.40 -1.24
CA GLU A 72 -9.62 7.09 -0.45
C GLU A 72 -9.33 6.89 1.06
N GLY A 73 -8.81 7.92 1.71
CA GLY A 73 -8.46 7.88 3.14
C GLY A 73 -7.04 7.42 3.44
N LYS A 74 -6.21 7.15 2.41
CA LYS A 74 -4.79 6.77 2.55
C LYS A 74 -4.54 5.62 3.54
N ARG A 75 -5.49 4.68 3.64
CA ARG A 75 -5.40 3.54 4.55
C ARG A 75 -4.61 2.42 3.89
N GLN A 76 -3.71 1.81 4.63
CA GLN A 76 -2.93 0.65 4.17
C GLN A 76 -3.34 -0.60 4.95
N LEU A 77 -3.27 -1.77 4.32
CA LEU A 77 -3.30 -3.02 5.07
C LEU A 77 -2.01 -3.14 5.90
N PRO A 78 -2.06 -3.69 7.12
CA PRO A 78 -0.90 -3.83 8.01
C PRO A 78 0.00 -5.00 7.57
N MET A 79 0.45 -4.97 6.32
CA MET A 79 1.33 -5.99 5.73
C MET A 79 2.27 -5.41 4.69
N ARG A 80 3.42 -6.06 4.55
CA ARG A 80 4.46 -5.78 3.56
C ARG A 80 4.75 -7.06 2.82
N LEU A 81 4.71 -7.03 1.50
CA LEU A 81 4.78 -8.21 0.65
C LEU A 81 6.00 -8.14 -0.26
N VAL A 82 6.59 -9.29 -0.56
CA VAL A 82 7.91 -9.37 -1.21
C VAL A 82 7.90 -8.97 -2.69
N ASP A 83 6.73 -9.01 -3.33
CA ASP A 83 6.57 -8.65 -4.74
C ASP A 83 5.15 -8.14 -5.05
N MET A 84 5.01 -7.53 -6.24
CA MET A 84 3.76 -6.93 -6.72
C MET A 84 2.65 -7.97 -6.97
N ALA A 85 3.00 -9.18 -7.42
CA ALA A 85 2.03 -10.22 -7.75
C ALA A 85 1.36 -10.75 -6.48
N THR A 86 2.17 -11.02 -5.45
CA THR A 86 1.74 -11.39 -4.10
C THR A 86 0.89 -10.29 -3.47
N ALA A 87 1.27 -9.02 -3.62
CA ALA A 87 0.46 -7.88 -3.19
C ALA A 87 -0.87 -7.77 -3.91
N THR A 88 -0.88 -7.99 -5.22
CA THR A 88 -2.11 -7.98 -6.02
C THR A 88 -3.04 -9.12 -5.61
N ARG A 89 -2.50 -10.30 -5.31
CA ARG A 89 -3.28 -11.45 -4.80
C ARG A 89 -3.91 -11.10 -3.45
N ALA A 90 -3.13 -10.61 -2.49
CA ALA A 90 -3.63 -10.21 -1.18
C ALA A 90 -4.76 -9.16 -1.30
N ALA A 91 -4.57 -8.16 -2.15
CA ALA A 91 -5.57 -7.12 -2.38
C ALA A 91 -6.90 -7.66 -2.94
N ARG A 92 -6.84 -8.62 -3.85
CA ARG A 92 -8.04 -9.27 -4.41
C ARG A 92 -8.76 -10.11 -3.37
N GLU A 93 -8.01 -10.97 -2.66
CA GLU A 93 -8.61 -11.80 -1.60
C GLU A 93 -9.20 -10.96 -0.46
N PHE A 94 -8.60 -9.82 -0.13
CA PHE A 94 -9.19 -8.86 0.81
C PHE A 94 -10.52 -8.28 0.33
N LEU A 95 -10.62 -7.97 -0.97
CA LEU A 95 -11.84 -7.42 -1.57
C LEU A 95 -12.95 -8.45 -1.74
N ASP A 96 -12.58 -9.71 -1.89
CA ASP A 96 -13.50 -10.83 -2.06
C ASP A 96 -13.99 -11.41 -0.71
N ASP A 97 -13.37 -11.05 0.42
CA ASP A 97 -13.73 -11.53 1.75
C ASP A 97 -14.90 -10.71 2.34
N PRO A 98 -16.11 -11.30 2.50
CA PRO A 98 -17.27 -10.58 3.02
C PRO A 98 -17.19 -10.29 4.53
N GLY A 99 -16.26 -10.93 5.25
CA GLY A 99 -16.10 -10.79 6.71
C GLY A 99 -15.19 -9.63 7.12
N ILE A 100 -14.49 -9.00 6.18
CA ILE A 100 -13.54 -7.92 6.46
C ILE A 100 -13.72 -6.78 5.47
N GLY A 101 -13.30 -5.57 5.84
CA GLY A 101 -13.24 -4.48 4.89
C GLY A 101 -12.49 -3.27 5.41
N TRP A 102 -12.36 -2.26 4.55
CA TRP A 102 -11.66 -1.01 4.90
C TRP A 102 -12.32 -0.20 6.03
N GLY A 103 -13.51 -0.59 6.49
CA GLY A 103 -14.19 -0.01 7.66
C GLY A 103 -13.96 -0.80 8.96
N SER A 104 -13.34 -1.98 8.88
CA SER A 104 -13.06 -2.84 10.03
C SER A 104 -12.10 -2.18 11.02
N ALA A 105 -12.16 -2.65 12.27
CA ALA A 105 -11.25 -2.23 13.32
C ALA A 105 -9.80 -2.59 12.96
N GLU A 106 -8.84 -1.84 13.50
CA GLU A 106 -7.42 -2.08 13.23
C GLU A 106 -6.99 -3.50 13.61
N ALA A 107 -7.41 -3.99 14.78
CA ALA A 107 -7.14 -5.35 15.23
C ALA A 107 -7.73 -6.43 14.29
N GLU A 108 -8.86 -6.18 13.64
CA GLU A 108 -9.45 -7.10 12.66
C GLU A 108 -8.61 -7.12 11.36
N LEU A 109 -8.14 -5.96 10.90
CA LEU A 109 -7.24 -5.88 9.76
C LEU A 109 -5.89 -6.55 10.02
N GLU A 110 -5.33 -6.36 11.22
CA GLU A 110 -4.09 -7.04 11.64
C GLU A 110 -4.29 -8.56 11.69
N SER A 111 -5.39 -9.01 12.29
CA SER A 111 -5.72 -10.44 12.38
C SER A 111 -5.88 -11.07 10.99
N TRP A 112 -6.62 -10.39 10.10
CA TRP A 112 -6.78 -10.83 8.71
C TRP A 112 -5.43 -10.88 7.99
N ALA A 113 -4.61 -9.85 8.15
CA ALA A 113 -3.31 -9.75 7.50
C ALA A 113 -2.35 -10.86 7.94
N MET A 114 -2.27 -11.12 9.25
CA MET A 114 -1.47 -12.22 9.80
C MET A 114 -1.93 -13.57 9.28
N ALA A 115 -3.23 -13.85 9.35
CA ALA A 115 -3.80 -15.10 8.87
C ALA A 115 -3.57 -15.30 7.37
N TRP A 116 -3.64 -14.23 6.58
CA TRP A 116 -3.34 -14.28 5.15
C TRP A 116 -1.87 -14.66 4.89
N VAL A 117 -0.93 -14.00 5.57
CA VAL A 117 0.51 -14.27 5.43
C VAL A 117 0.85 -15.71 5.82
N GLU A 118 0.27 -16.23 6.91
CA GLU A 118 0.45 -17.62 7.33
C GLU A 118 0.00 -18.61 6.25
N ARG A 119 -1.20 -18.41 5.69
CA ARG A 119 -1.73 -19.25 4.60
C ARG A 119 -0.86 -19.17 3.34
N ALA A 120 -0.42 -17.97 2.96
CA ALA A 120 0.42 -17.76 1.79
C ALA A 120 1.78 -18.49 1.93
N ASN A 121 2.44 -18.34 3.07
CA ASN A 121 3.72 -18.99 3.34
C ASN A 121 3.60 -20.53 3.39
N ALA A 122 2.50 -21.05 3.96
CA ALA A 122 2.25 -22.49 3.99
C ALA A 122 2.06 -23.08 2.58
N ALA A 123 1.37 -22.37 1.69
CA ALA A 123 1.16 -22.78 0.31
C ALA A 123 2.47 -22.83 -0.50
N GLU A 124 3.42 -21.92 -0.21
CA GLU A 124 4.74 -21.90 -0.87
C GLU A 124 5.70 -22.94 -0.31
N GLY A 125 5.62 -23.25 0.99
CA GLY A 125 6.46 -24.26 1.65
C GLY A 125 6.09 -25.71 1.33
N GLY A 126 4.84 -25.99 0.95
CA GLY A 126 4.36 -27.35 0.63
C GLY A 126 4.61 -27.82 -0.81
N GLY A 127 5.23 -26.99 -1.66
CA GLY A 127 5.46 -27.25 -3.09
C GLY A 127 6.89 -27.69 -3.45
N ARG A 128 7.68 -28.18 -2.50
CA ARG A 128 9.05 -28.69 -2.72
C ARG A 128 9.17 -30.18 -2.46
#